data_AF-A0A945MHZ0-F1
#
_entry.id   AF-A0A945MHZ0-F1
#
_cell.length_a   1.000
_cell.length_b   1.000
_cell.length_c   1.000
_cell.angle_alpha   90.00
_cell.angle_beta   90.00
_cell.angle_gamma   90.00
#
_symmetry.space_group_name_H-M   'P 1'
#
loop_
_entity.id
_entity.type
_entity.pdbx_description
1 polymer ?
#
loop_
_entity_poly.entity_id
_entity_poly.type
_entity_poly.pdbx_seq_one_letter_code
_entity_poly.pdbx_strand_id
1 'polypeptide(L)'
;MKKIINNFTLNPKNDILSGLTVALALIPEAVAFSFVAGIDPLVGLYGAFMMGLITALIGGRPGMISGATGAMAVVMVHMIQQGNEVGLALPMPIENLGLQWLFITLLFVGTIQIAAGFLRLGKFVRLIPYPVMMGFVNGLAIVIFLSQLELFKEQVNGQMQWLPGGDMALMLGLV
;
A
#
# COMPACT_ATOMS: atom_id res chain seq x y z
N MET A 1 -16.11 -24.87 -6.80
CA MET A 1 -14.85 -24.94 -7.60
C MET A 1 -15.06 -24.63 -9.08
N LYS A 2 -16.11 -25.11 -9.78
CA LYS A 2 -16.36 -24.75 -11.20
C LYS A 2 -16.48 -23.25 -11.51
N LYS A 3 -16.87 -22.41 -10.56
CA LYS A 3 -16.95 -20.93 -10.72
C LYS A 3 -15.60 -20.21 -10.70
N ILE A 4 -14.52 -20.85 -10.23
CA ILE A 4 -13.19 -20.21 -10.11
C ILE A 4 -12.49 -20.18 -11.48
N ILE A 5 -12.78 -21.14 -12.36
CA ILE A 5 -12.10 -21.31 -13.65
C ILE A 5 -12.79 -20.53 -14.78
N ASN A 6 -14.09 -20.22 -14.66
CA ASN A 6 -14.85 -19.46 -15.66
C ASN A 6 -14.77 -17.93 -15.48
N ASN A 7 -13.66 -17.43 -14.92
CA ASN A 7 -13.46 -16.00 -14.65
C ASN A 7 -12.71 -15.26 -15.78
N PHE A 8 -12.33 -15.96 -16.85
CA PHE A 8 -11.70 -15.33 -18.03
C PHE A 8 -12.74 -14.52 -18.80
N THR A 9 -12.46 -13.23 -19.00
CA THR A 9 -13.30 -12.40 -19.86
C THR A 9 -13.04 -12.76 -21.32
N LEU A 10 -14.07 -12.69 -22.15
CA LEU A 10 -13.98 -12.97 -23.59
C LEU A 10 -13.54 -11.74 -24.40
N ASN A 11 -12.97 -10.70 -23.76
CA ASN A 11 -12.66 -9.43 -24.41
C ASN A 11 -11.20 -8.97 -24.19
N PRO A 12 -10.23 -9.55 -24.92
CA PRO A 12 -8.80 -9.29 -24.69
C PRO A 12 -8.40 -7.83 -24.90
N LYS A 13 -9.10 -7.10 -25.78
CA LYS A 13 -8.85 -5.67 -26.00
C LYS A 13 -9.07 -4.86 -24.72
N ASN A 14 -10.19 -5.09 -24.06
CA ASN A 14 -10.55 -4.34 -22.84
C ASN A 14 -9.69 -4.78 -21.65
N ASP A 15 -9.33 -6.06 -21.56
CA ASP A 15 -8.47 -6.56 -20.49
C ASP A 15 -7.04 -6.03 -20.60
N ILE A 16 -6.48 -5.97 -21.81
CA ILE A 16 -5.14 -5.41 -22.04
C ILE A 16 -5.14 -3.90 -21.77
N LEU A 17 -6.13 -3.16 -22.30
CA LEU A 17 -6.21 -1.72 -22.09
C LEU A 17 -6.41 -1.37 -20.61
N SER A 18 -7.34 -2.03 -19.93
CA SER A 18 -7.59 -1.79 -18.50
C SER A 18 -6.38 -2.19 -17.65
N GLY A 19 -5.75 -3.33 -17.92
CA GLY A 19 -4.53 -3.76 -17.24
C GLY A 19 -3.38 -2.76 -17.41
N LEU A 20 -3.18 -2.23 -18.62
CA LEU A 20 -2.17 -1.21 -18.88
C LEU A 20 -2.46 0.09 -18.13
N THR A 21 -3.69 0.60 -18.20
CA THR A 21 -4.10 1.82 -17.49
C THR A 21 -3.90 1.68 -15.99
N VAL A 22 -4.29 0.54 -15.43
CA VAL A 22 -4.16 0.24 -14.00
C VAL A 22 -2.70 0.11 -13.59
N ALA A 23 -1.87 -0.59 -14.36
CA ALA A 23 -0.45 -0.75 -14.06
C ALA A 23 0.26 0.61 -14.02
N LEU A 24 -0.04 1.50 -14.97
CA LEU A 24 0.51 2.86 -15.01
C LEU A 24 0.04 3.71 -13.81
N ALA A 25 -1.20 3.54 -13.36
CA ALA A 25 -1.73 4.23 -12.17
C ALA A 25 -1.12 3.70 -10.85
N LEU A 26 -0.86 2.39 -10.76
CA LEU A 26 -0.35 1.74 -9.55
C LEU A 26 1.11 2.03 -9.24
N ILE A 27 1.96 2.28 -10.25
CA ILE A 27 3.40 2.50 -10.04
C ILE A 27 3.63 3.75 -9.16
N PRO A 28 3.08 4.94 -9.50
CA PRO A 28 3.21 6.11 -8.63
C PRO A 28 2.60 5.89 -7.25
N GLU A 29 1.46 5.19 -7.17
CA GLU A 29 0.77 4.90 -5.90
C GLU A 29 1.62 4.03 -4.96
N ALA A 30 2.19 2.94 -5.45
CA ALA A 30 3.02 2.03 -4.66
C ALA A 30 4.32 2.71 -4.19
N VAL A 31 4.91 3.55 -5.04
CA VAL A 31 6.11 4.35 -4.72
C VAL A 31 5.78 5.38 -3.63
N ALA A 32 4.68 6.13 -3.78
CA ALA A 32 4.25 7.12 -2.79
C ALA A 32 4.00 6.49 -1.41
N PHE A 33 3.32 5.33 -1.35
CA PHE A 33 3.11 4.64 -0.09
C PHE A 33 4.38 4.07 0.53
N SER A 34 5.39 3.72 -0.27
CA SER A 34 6.69 3.29 0.25
C SER A 34 7.43 4.45 0.90
N PHE A 35 7.37 5.65 0.31
CA PHE A 35 7.91 6.87 0.92
C PHE A 35 7.20 7.21 2.23
N VAL A 36 5.86 7.15 2.25
CA VAL A 36 5.10 7.33 3.49
C VAL A 36 5.53 6.31 4.55
N ALA A 37 5.70 5.05 4.15
CA ALA A 37 6.15 3.95 5.02
C ALA A 37 7.62 4.06 5.47
N GLY A 38 8.42 4.97 4.90
CA GLY A 38 9.84 5.11 5.20
C GLY A 38 10.68 3.92 4.75
N ILE A 39 10.25 3.20 3.72
CA ILE A 39 10.97 2.06 3.13
C ILE A 39 11.38 2.34 1.69
N ASP A 40 12.37 1.61 1.20
CA ASP A 40 12.82 1.71 -0.18
C ASP A 40 11.65 1.46 -1.16
N PRO A 41 11.38 2.36 -2.12
CA PRO A 41 10.31 2.22 -3.11
C PRO A 41 10.34 0.92 -3.91
N LEU A 42 11.52 0.32 -4.09
CA LEU A 42 11.66 -0.97 -4.77
C LEU A 42 10.92 -2.08 -4.00
N VAL A 43 10.89 -2.03 -2.67
CA VAL A 43 10.19 -3.02 -1.84
C VAL A 43 8.69 -2.98 -2.12
N GLY A 44 8.10 -1.78 -2.18
CA GLY A 44 6.68 -1.61 -2.51
C GLY A 44 6.36 -2.05 -3.94
N LEU A 45 7.23 -1.74 -4.89
CA LEU A 45 7.06 -2.13 -6.30
C LEU A 45 7.15 -3.65 -6.48
N TYR A 46 8.10 -4.31 -5.83
CA TYR A 46 8.19 -5.78 -5.83
C TYR A 46 6.95 -6.41 -5.22
N GLY A 47 6.44 -5.86 -4.11
CA GLY A 47 5.18 -6.30 -3.49
C GLY A 47 3.98 -6.18 -4.42
N ALA A 48 3.79 -5.02 -5.06
CA ALA A 48 2.69 -4.78 -5.99
C ALA A 48 2.76 -5.69 -7.21
N PHE A 49 3.95 -5.85 -7.81
CA PHE A 49 4.18 -6.74 -8.95
C PHE A 49 3.86 -8.20 -8.60
N MET A 50 4.38 -8.71 -7.47
CA MET A 50 4.16 -10.08 -7.06
C MET A 50 2.68 -10.35 -6.74
N MET A 51 2.01 -9.41 -6.05
CA MET A 51 0.59 -9.52 -5.76
C MET A 51 -0.25 -9.49 -7.05
N GLY A 52 0.11 -8.66 -8.03
CA GLY A 52 -0.55 -8.64 -9.34
C GLY A 52 -0.47 -10.00 -10.04
N LEU A 53 0.70 -10.64 -10.04
CA LEU A 53 0.89 -11.96 -10.63
C LEU A 53 0.09 -13.05 -9.91
N ILE A 54 0.17 -13.09 -8.57
CA ILE A 54 -0.54 -14.09 -7.75
C ILE A 54 -2.05 -13.93 -7.91
N THR A 55 -2.56 -12.70 -7.88
CA THR A 55 -4.00 -12.44 -7.97
C THR A 55 -4.55 -12.59 -9.39
N ALA A 56 -3.74 -12.41 -10.43
CA ALA A 56 -4.12 -12.76 -11.80
C ALA A 56 -4.33 -14.29 -11.97
N LEU A 57 -3.55 -15.11 -11.26
CA LEU A 57 -3.63 -16.58 -11.36
C LEU A 57 -4.69 -17.19 -10.44
N ILE A 58 -4.79 -16.70 -9.19
CA ILE A 58 -5.57 -17.35 -8.10
C ILE A 58 -6.75 -16.46 -7.65
N GLY A 59 -6.90 -15.26 -8.21
CA GLY A 59 -7.91 -14.27 -7.81
C GLY A 59 -9.35 -14.75 -7.98
N GLY A 60 -10.20 -14.39 -7.00
CA GLY A 60 -11.58 -14.88 -6.94
C GLY A 60 -12.61 -14.05 -7.73
N ARG A 61 -12.30 -12.79 -8.08
CA ARG A 61 -13.26 -11.86 -8.70
C ARG A 61 -12.63 -11.11 -9.88
N PRO A 62 -13.16 -11.28 -11.11
CA PRO A 62 -12.67 -10.56 -12.29
C PRO A 62 -12.80 -9.05 -12.11
N GLY A 63 -11.83 -8.31 -12.63
CA GLY A 63 -11.81 -6.83 -12.60
C GLY A 63 -11.44 -6.22 -11.24
N MET A 64 -11.14 -7.03 -10.21
CA MET A 64 -10.58 -6.53 -8.96
C MET A 64 -9.05 -6.51 -9.04
N ILE A 65 -8.45 -5.42 -8.56
CA ILE A 65 -7.01 -5.23 -8.49
C ILE A 65 -6.58 -5.39 -7.05
N SER A 66 -5.48 -6.09 -6.83
CA SER A 66 -4.83 -6.19 -5.51
C SER A 66 -3.53 -5.41 -5.56
N GLY A 67 -3.35 -4.47 -4.64
CA GLY A 67 -2.20 -3.57 -4.61
C GLY A 67 -1.92 -3.04 -3.20
N ALA A 68 -0.90 -2.19 -3.10
CA ALA A 68 -0.58 -1.50 -1.86
C ALA A 68 -1.74 -0.58 -1.44
N THR A 69 -2.06 -0.53 -0.15
CA THR A 69 -3.15 0.30 0.37
C THR A 69 -2.61 1.32 1.36
N GLY A 70 -2.98 2.59 1.21
CA GLY A 70 -2.54 3.67 2.12
C GLY A 70 -2.85 3.39 3.59
N ALA A 71 -3.98 2.75 3.91
CA ALA A 71 -4.33 2.37 5.28
C ALA A 71 -3.26 1.46 5.93
N MET A 72 -2.72 0.51 5.17
CA MET A 72 -1.69 -0.39 5.67
C MET A 72 -0.35 0.35 5.80
N ALA A 73 -0.04 1.28 4.88
CA ALA A 73 1.19 2.09 4.94
C ALA A 73 1.31 2.82 6.29
N VAL A 74 0.23 3.47 6.75
CA VAL A 74 0.21 4.20 8.03
C VAL A 74 0.53 3.29 9.22
N VAL A 75 -0.03 2.08 9.24
CA VAL A 75 0.26 1.09 10.30
C VAL A 75 1.70 0.58 10.20
N MET A 76 2.19 0.35 8.98
CA MET A 76 3.55 -0.10 8.72
C MET A 76 4.59 0.94 9.18
N VAL A 77 4.35 2.25 8.97
CA VAL A 77 5.24 3.32 9.47
C VAL A 77 5.52 3.15 10.95
N HIS A 78 4.45 3.11 11.75
CA HIS A 78 4.57 3.06 13.19
C HIS A 78 5.27 1.77 13.64
N MET A 79 4.92 0.63 13.01
CA MET A 79 5.52 -0.66 13.33
C MET A 79 7.02 -0.72 12.98
N ILE A 80 7.42 -0.15 11.84
CA ILE A 80 8.83 -0.13 11.41
C ILE A 80 9.64 0.77 12.33
N GLN A 81 9.10 1.93 12.71
CA GLN A 81 9.72 2.83 13.70
C GLN A 81 9.95 2.10 15.03
N GLN A 82 8.92 1.44 15.57
CA GLN A 82 9.05 0.65 16.79
C GLN A 82 10.06 -0.49 16.65
N GLY A 83 10.08 -1.21 15.52
CA GLY A 83 11.04 -2.27 15.28
C GLY A 83 12.49 -1.77 15.21
N ASN A 84 12.70 -0.58 14.63
CA ASN A 84 14.01 0.09 14.62
C ASN A 84 14.43 0.52 16.03
N GLU A 85 13.54 1.10 16.82
CA GLU A 85 13.81 1.48 18.22
C GLU A 85 14.23 0.26 19.05
N VAL A 86 13.49 -0.86 18.92
CA VAL A 86 13.84 -2.10 19.60
C VAL A 86 15.19 -2.63 19.11
N GLY A 87 15.46 -2.58 17.81
CA GLY A 87 16.73 -3.03 17.23
C GLY A 87 17.95 -2.26 17.73
N LEU A 88 17.79 -0.96 17.96
CA LEU A 88 18.83 -0.10 18.53
C LEU A 88 19.00 -0.29 20.05
N ALA A 89 17.94 -0.69 20.75
CA ALA A 89 17.97 -0.96 22.19
C ALA A 89 18.59 -2.32 22.56
N LEU A 90 18.90 -3.17 21.58
CA LEU A 90 19.53 -4.47 21.82
C LEU A 90 21.00 -4.33 22.26
N PRO A 91 21.54 -5.28 23.05
CA PRO A 91 22.95 -5.29 23.44
C PRO A 91 23.93 -5.30 22.24
N MET A 92 23.50 -5.87 21.11
CA MET A 92 24.14 -5.73 19.81
C MET A 92 23.14 -5.02 18.89
N PRO A 93 23.38 -3.75 18.53
CA PRO A 93 22.41 -2.97 17.77
C PRO A 93 22.31 -3.52 16.34
N ILE A 94 21.07 -3.67 15.87
CA ILE A 94 20.77 -4.08 14.50
C ILE A 94 20.11 -2.90 13.80
N GLU A 95 20.81 -2.32 12.84
CA GLU A 95 20.25 -1.28 11.99
C GLU A 95 19.15 -1.85 11.09
N ASN A 96 18.08 -1.07 10.89
CA ASN A 96 16.94 -1.43 10.03
C ASN A 96 16.19 -2.72 10.45
N LEU A 97 16.20 -3.07 11.73
CA LEU A 97 15.42 -4.21 12.25
C LEU A 97 13.91 -4.08 11.95
N GLY A 98 13.39 -2.86 11.83
CA GLY A 98 12.00 -2.57 11.47
C GLY A 98 11.58 -3.17 10.13
N LEU A 99 12.49 -3.25 9.15
CA LEU A 99 12.20 -3.91 7.87
C LEU A 99 12.07 -5.44 8.03
N GLN A 100 12.89 -6.05 8.88
CA GLN A 100 12.79 -7.48 9.18
C GLN A 100 11.51 -7.80 9.95
N TRP A 101 11.14 -6.92 10.89
CA TRP A 101 9.84 -6.97 11.57
C TRP A 101 8.69 -6.91 10.58
N LEU A 102 8.74 -6.01 9.59
CA LEU A 102 7.74 -5.95 8.53
C LEU A 102 7.60 -7.29 7.81
N PHE A 103 8.70 -7.90 7.37
CA PHE A 103 8.63 -9.17 6.65
C PHE A 103 8.05 -10.31 7.49
N ILE A 104 8.46 -10.42 8.77
CA ILE A 104 7.92 -11.44 9.68
C ILE A 104 6.42 -11.20 9.91
N THR A 105 6.01 -9.95 10.15
CA THR A 105 4.61 -9.59 10.32
C THR A 105 3.79 -9.93 9.07
N LEU A 106 4.31 -9.70 7.87
CA LEU A 106 3.64 -10.06 6.62
C LEU A 106 3.41 -11.57 6.49
N LEU A 107 4.35 -12.41 6.96
CA LEU A 107 4.16 -13.86 7.00
C LEU A 107 3.05 -14.27 7.98
N PHE A 108 2.99 -13.64 9.14
CA PHE A 108 1.90 -13.86 10.12
C PHE A 108 0.56 -13.42 9.55
N VAL A 109 0.48 -12.21 9.01
CA VAL A 109 -0.74 -11.66 8.40
C VAL A 109 -1.20 -12.54 7.25
N GLY A 110 -0.30 -13.00 6.37
CA GLY A 110 -0.63 -13.92 5.28
C GLY A 110 -1.19 -15.25 5.80
N THR A 111 -0.60 -15.80 6.85
CA THR A 111 -1.11 -17.02 7.51
C THR A 111 -2.51 -16.81 8.07
N ILE A 112 -2.75 -15.69 8.75
CA ILE A 112 -4.06 -15.31 9.29
C ILE A 112 -5.08 -15.14 8.16
N GLN A 113 -4.68 -14.50 7.05
CA GLN A 113 -5.54 -14.32 5.87
C GLN A 113 -5.92 -15.66 5.22
N ILE A 114 -4.99 -16.60 5.10
CA ILE A 114 -5.26 -17.95 4.60
C ILE A 114 -6.25 -18.68 5.52
N ALA A 115 -6.03 -18.62 6.84
CA ALA A 115 -6.93 -19.22 7.83
C ALA A 115 -8.33 -18.59 7.76
N ALA A 116 -8.42 -17.26 7.65
CA ALA A 116 -9.69 -16.55 7.51
C ALA A 116 -10.42 -16.90 6.21
N GLY A 117 -9.68 -17.11 5.11
CA GLY A 117 -10.19 -17.61 3.84
C GLY A 117 -10.77 -19.02 3.95
N PHE A 118 -10.04 -19.93 4.60
CA PHE A 118 -10.50 -21.30 4.86
C PHE A 118 -11.77 -21.34 5.71
N LEU A 119 -11.83 -20.54 6.78
CA LEU A 119 -12.98 -20.41 7.66
C LEU A 119 -14.14 -19.59 7.06
N ARG A 120 -13.96 -19.03 5.86
CA ARG A 120 -14.94 -18.18 5.15
C ARG A 120 -15.40 -16.97 5.98
N LEU A 121 -14.48 -16.38 6.74
CA LEU A 121 -14.77 -15.22 7.61
C LEU A 121 -15.13 -13.96 6.82
N GLY A 122 -14.82 -13.90 5.52
CA GLY A 122 -15.22 -12.79 4.64
C GLY A 122 -16.74 -12.52 4.61
N LYS A 123 -17.59 -13.47 5.01
CA LYS A 123 -19.04 -13.24 5.15
C LYS A 123 -19.39 -12.15 6.18
N PHE A 124 -18.53 -11.97 7.19
CA PHE A 124 -18.74 -11.00 8.27
C PHE A 124 -18.48 -9.55 7.85
N VAL A 125 -17.82 -9.31 6.71
CA VAL A 125 -17.66 -7.96 6.14
C VAL A 125 -19.02 -7.29 5.90
N ARG A 126 -20.07 -8.09 5.65
CA ARG A 126 -21.45 -7.59 5.49
C ARG A 126 -22.06 -7.00 6.76
N LEU A 127 -21.46 -7.24 7.93
CA LEU A 127 -21.90 -6.70 9.21
C LEU A 127 -21.32 -5.31 9.49
N ILE A 128 -20.37 -4.84 8.69
CA ILE A 128 -19.74 -3.53 8.88
C ILE A 128 -20.76 -2.43 8.54
N PRO A 129 -21.13 -1.56 9.49
CA PRO A 129 -22.08 -0.48 9.22
C PRO A 129 -21.53 0.50 8.19
N TYR A 130 -22.40 1.02 7.33
CA TYR A 130 -22.04 2.05 6.34
C TYR A 130 -21.33 3.28 6.94
N PRO A 131 -21.74 3.82 8.12
CA PRO A 131 -21.03 4.94 8.73
C PRO A 131 -19.57 4.64 9.07
N VAL A 132 -19.25 3.40 9.46
CA VAL A 132 -17.87 2.98 9.78
C VAL A 132 -17.02 2.95 8.52
N MET A 133 -17.57 2.42 7.41
CA MET A 133 -16.87 2.42 6.12
C MET A 133 -16.60 3.84 5.63
N MET A 134 -17.59 4.74 5.72
CA MET A 134 -17.41 6.14 5.33
C MET A 134 -16.39 6.87 6.22
N GLY A 135 -16.42 6.65 7.53
CA GLY A 135 -15.43 7.20 8.45
C GLY A 135 -14.01 6.73 8.13
N PHE A 136 -13.84 5.43 7.84
CA PHE A 136 -12.56 4.86 7.45
C PHE A 136 -12.02 5.46 6.15
N VAL A 137 -12.85 5.53 5.08
CA VAL A 137 -12.43 6.07 3.79
C VAL A 137 -12.10 7.57 3.88
N ASN A 138 -12.90 8.35 4.62
CA ASN A 138 -12.62 9.78 4.84
C ASN A 138 -11.33 9.99 5.65
N GLY A 139 -11.10 9.19 6.69
CA GLY A 139 -9.86 9.24 7.46
C GLY A 139 -8.64 8.91 6.59
N LEU A 140 -8.75 7.88 5.74
CA LEU A 140 -7.71 7.53 4.78
C LEU A 140 -7.45 8.67 3.78
N ALA A 141 -8.50 9.30 3.26
CA ALA A 141 -8.36 10.44 2.35
C ALA A 141 -7.60 11.61 3.00
N ILE A 142 -7.88 11.90 4.28
CA ILE A 142 -7.16 12.93 5.04
C ILE A 142 -5.69 12.56 5.21
N VAL A 143 -5.38 11.31 5.60
CA VAL A 143 -3.99 10.89 5.81
C VAL A 143 -3.19 10.93 4.50
N ILE A 144 -3.78 10.46 3.39
CA ILE A 144 -3.17 10.55 2.07
C ILE A 144 -2.95 12.02 1.69
N PHE A 145 -3.95 12.88 1.87
CA PHE A 145 -3.83 14.31 1.57
C PHE A 145 -2.69 14.97 2.36
N LEU A 146 -2.63 14.72 3.67
CA LEU A 146 -1.57 15.26 4.54
C LEU A 146 -0.19 14.76 4.13
N SER A 147 -0.04 13.49 3.76
CA SER A 147 1.24 12.95 3.31
C SER A 147 1.70 13.56 1.99
N GLN A 148 0.78 13.93 1.09
CA GLN A 148 1.14 14.63 -0.15
C GLN A 148 1.65 16.06 0.11
N LEU A 149 1.19 16.74 1.16
CA LEU A 149 1.68 18.09 1.50
C LEU A 149 3.16 18.10 1.90
N GLU A 150 3.70 16.98 2.39
CA GLU A 150 5.12 16.86 2.71
C GLU A 150 6.01 16.90 1.47
N LEU A 151 5.48 16.51 0.29
CA LEU A 151 6.21 16.59 -0.98
C LEU A 151 6.44 18.04 -1.45
N PHE A 152 5.70 19.00 -0.91
CA PHE A 152 5.90 20.43 -1.17
C PHE A 152 6.97 21.07 -0.26
N LYS A 153 7.69 20.26 0.51
CA LYS A 153 8.78 20.70 1.38
C LYS A 153 10.09 20.09 0.92
N GLU A 154 11.16 20.86 1.03
CA GLU A 154 12.52 20.42 0.75
C GLU A 154 13.38 20.54 2.01
N GLN A 155 14.35 19.63 2.17
CA GLN A 155 15.29 19.70 3.28
C GLN A 155 16.45 20.64 2.92
N VAL A 156 16.45 21.84 3.51
CA VAL A 156 17.54 22.82 3.35
C VAL A 156 18.24 22.96 4.70
N ASN A 157 19.54 22.65 4.75
CA ASN A 157 20.35 22.72 5.98
C ASN A 157 19.78 21.93 7.18
N GLY A 158 19.16 20.78 6.92
CA GLY A 158 18.57 19.92 7.96
C GLY A 158 17.20 20.37 8.47
N GLN A 159 16.65 21.49 7.99
CA GLN A 159 15.31 21.96 8.31
C GLN A 159 14.35 21.73 7.13
N MET A 160 13.12 21.32 7.44
CA MET A 160 12.06 21.18 6.44
C MET A 160 11.51 22.57 6.11
N GLN A 161 11.83 23.08 4.92
CA GLN A 161 11.33 24.36 4.43
C GLN A 161 10.36 24.13 3.27
N TRP A 162 9.35 24.97 3.13
CA TRP A 162 8.48 24.96 1.95
C TRP A 162 9.27 25.29 0.69
N LEU A 163 8.89 24.67 -0.43
CA LEU A 163 9.50 24.93 -1.73
C LEU A 163 9.55 26.44 -2.04
N PRO A 164 10.63 26.92 -2.68
CA PRO A 164 10.71 28.28 -3.17
C PRO A 164 9.50 28.59 -4.08
N GLY A 165 9.04 29.84 -4.09
CA GLY A 165 7.78 30.21 -4.76
C GLY A 165 7.69 29.83 -6.24
N GLY A 166 8.82 29.77 -6.95
CA GLY A 166 8.88 29.29 -8.34
C GLY A 166 8.56 27.81 -8.47
N ASP A 167 9.25 26.96 -7.69
CA ASP A 167 9.05 25.51 -7.72
C ASP A 167 7.69 25.12 -7.15
N MET A 168 7.23 25.84 -6.11
CA MET A 168 5.89 25.65 -5.55
C MET A 168 4.79 25.97 -6.57
N ALA A 169 4.94 27.05 -7.35
CA ALA A 169 3.97 27.41 -8.39
C ALA A 169 3.98 26.40 -9.55
N LEU A 170 5.16 25.88 -9.93
CA LEU A 170 5.28 24.86 -10.96
C LEU A 170 4.63 23.55 -10.51
N MET A 171 4.88 23.14 -9.27
CA MET A 171 4.31 21.92 -8.71
C MET A 171 2.78 22.03 -8.56
N LEU A 172 2.25 23.18 -8.11
CA LEU A 172 0.81 23.44 -8.08
C LEU A 172 0.18 23.51 -9.48
N GLY A 173 0.94 23.87 -10.51
CA GLY A 173 0.44 23.89 -11.89
C GLY A 173 0.39 22.52 -12.56
N LEU A 174 1.14 21.53 -12.03
CA LEU A 174 1.20 20.16 -12.55
C LEU A 174 0.27 19.18 -11.80
N VAL A 175 -0.21 19.55 -10.61
CA VAL A 175 -1.13 18.77 -9.76
C VAL A 175 -2.56 19.27 -9.93
#